data_AF-A0AAU5P2R6-F1
#
_entry.id   AF-A0AAU5P2R6-F1
#
_cell.length_a   1.000
_cell.length_b   1.000
_cell.length_c   1.000
_cell.angle_alpha   90.00
_cell.angle_beta   90.00
_cell.angle_gamma   90.00
#
_symmetry.space_group_name_H-M   'P 1'
#
loop_
_entity.id
_entity.type
_entity.pdbx_description
1 polymer ?
#
loop_
_entity_poly.entity_id
_entity_poly.type
_entity_poly.pdbx_seq_one_letter_code
_entity_poly.pdbx_strand_id
1 'polypeptide(L)'
;MPPTAGHAYAAALSSPRASSLARRPIFDRTPLEKEFRQRIAVVRKLLDATDSSPGAQGAASIIDVSRETRGLSIVLLYAAYENLLKGISRTLLESAVQLRLGNRRLKPEFQVFAIHAKLQALTDISASQIWKGSGRGVIDALLDKTCSINSNIFPNDGSHMKTAQVVTLCEVYGLNPPGPILKEAWGRINTVVSERNSIAHGKRTPEEVGRNYSIGEVRNLVDIWERRWCEFLVDVDNKASTRDFYREPR
;
A
#
# COMPACT_ATOMS: atom_id res chain seq x y z
N MET A 1 -63.57 -21.06 49.67
CA MET A 1 -63.57 -20.24 48.43
C MET A 1 -62.25 -19.43 48.40
N PRO A 2 -61.65 -19.23 47.21
CA PRO A 2 -60.23 -19.51 46.89
C PRO A 2 -59.33 -18.24 46.98
N PRO A 3 -58.08 -18.17 46.45
CA PRO A 3 -57.08 -19.19 46.05
C PRO A 3 -55.65 -18.91 46.61
N THR A 4 -54.69 -19.83 46.41
CA THR A 4 -53.22 -19.61 46.20
C THR A 4 -52.58 -21.00 46.11
N ALA A 5 -51.51 -21.32 45.39
CA ALA A 5 -50.75 -20.80 44.26
C ALA A 5 -49.74 -21.94 43.95
N GLY A 6 -49.32 -22.12 42.70
CA GLY A 6 -48.33 -23.16 42.40
C GLY A 6 -48.00 -23.31 40.93
N HIS A 7 -47.40 -22.27 40.34
CA HIS A 7 -46.75 -22.36 39.03
C HIS A 7 -45.34 -22.95 39.18
N ALA A 8 -45.02 -23.94 38.35
CA ALA A 8 -43.64 -24.38 38.10
C ALA A 8 -43.21 -23.96 36.69
N TYR A 9 -42.06 -23.29 36.66
CA TYR A 9 -41.37 -22.71 35.51
C TYR A 9 -40.80 -23.77 34.55
N ALA A 10 -41.01 -23.59 33.24
CA ALA A 10 -40.20 -24.20 32.20
C ALA A 10 -39.09 -23.21 31.78
N ALA A 11 -37.84 -23.62 31.94
CA ALA A 11 -36.66 -22.84 31.56
C ALA A 11 -36.47 -22.85 30.04
N ALA A 12 -36.76 -21.72 29.39
CA ALA A 12 -36.30 -21.44 28.03
C ALA A 12 -34.94 -20.75 28.11
N LEU A 13 -33.88 -21.46 27.70
CA LEU A 13 -32.55 -20.93 27.49
C LEU A 13 -32.57 -19.90 26.34
N SER A 14 -32.59 -18.62 26.67
CA SER A 14 -32.30 -17.53 25.74
C SER A 14 -30.78 -17.34 25.64
N SER A 15 -30.21 -17.83 24.55
CA SER A 15 -28.83 -17.48 24.14
C SER A 15 -28.82 -16.04 23.60
N PRO A 16 -28.00 -15.12 24.13
CA PRO A 16 -27.85 -13.81 23.52
C PRO A 16 -26.89 -13.92 22.34
N ARG A 17 -27.44 -13.85 21.13
CA ARG A 17 -26.70 -13.48 19.90
C ARG A 17 -26.15 -12.06 20.08
N ALA A 18 -24.99 -11.93 20.69
CA ALA A 18 -24.19 -10.71 20.61
C ALA A 18 -23.47 -10.70 19.25
N SER A 19 -24.17 -10.32 18.18
CA SER A 19 -23.52 -9.88 16.96
C SER A 19 -22.95 -8.47 17.21
N SER A 20 -21.77 -8.42 17.81
CA SER A 20 -20.90 -7.25 17.79
C SER A 20 -20.50 -7.00 16.33
N LEU A 21 -21.29 -6.20 15.62
CA LEU A 21 -20.88 -5.60 14.36
C LEU A 21 -19.82 -4.55 14.69
N ALA A 22 -18.57 -5.00 14.89
CA ALA A 22 -17.42 -4.12 14.91
C ALA A 22 -17.52 -3.23 13.65
N ARG A 23 -17.62 -1.91 13.85
CA ARG A 23 -17.61 -0.96 12.74
C ARG A 23 -16.37 -1.26 11.91
N ARG A 24 -16.55 -1.54 10.62
CA ARG A 24 -15.41 -1.72 9.70
C ARG A 24 -14.51 -0.50 9.81
N PRO A 25 -13.19 -0.68 9.92
CA PRO A 25 -12.26 0.43 9.94
C PRO A 25 -12.35 1.19 8.61
N ILE A 26 -12.13 2.50 8.64
CA ILE A 26 -12.25 3.35 7.44
C ILE A 26 -11.15 2.99 6.44
N PHE A 27 -9.91 2.89 6.92
CA PHE A 27 -8.78 2.29 6.24
C PHE A 27 -8.50 0.93 6.88
N ASP A 28 -8.44 -0.15 6.10
CA ASP A 28 -8.08 -1.47 6.60
C ASP A 28 -6.71 -1.87 6.05
N ARG A 29 -5.68 -1.80 6.90
CA ARG A 29 -4.33 -2.22 6.52
C ARG A 29 -4.14 -3.74 6.44
N THR A 30 -5.05 -4.53 7.01
CA THR A 30 -4.86 -5.98 7.20
C THR A 30 -4.63 -6.73 5.89
N PRO A 31 -5.41 -6.49 4.81
CA PRO A 31 -5.20 -7.15 3.53
C PRO A 31 -3.85 -6.79 2.90
N LEU A 32 -3.45 -5.51 3.00
CA LEU A 32 -2.18 -5.00 2.47
C LEU A 32 -0.98 -5.64 3.20
N GLU A 33 -1.03 -5.69 4.53
CA GLU A 33 0.03 -6.31 5.33
C GLU A 33 0.15 -7.80 5.01
N LYS A 34 -0.98 -8.51 4.92
CA LYS A 34 -1.00 -9.94 4.60
C LYS A 34 -0.40 -10.21 3.22
N GLU A 35 -0.81 -9.47 2.20
CA GLU A 35 -0.27 -9.61 0.85
C GLU A 35 1.23 -9.31 0.80
N PHE A 36 1.66 -8.23 1.46
CA PHE A 36 3.07 -7.85 1.53
C PHE A 36 3.92 -8.94 2.21
N ARG A 37 3.52 -9.42 3.40
CA ARG A 37 4.22 -10.50 4.11
C ARG A 37 4.24 -11.80 3.32
N GLN A 38 3.17 -12.13 2.59
CA GLN A 38 3.15 -13.30 1.72
C GLN A 38 4.20 -13.19 0.61
N ARG A 39 4.35 -12.01 -0.01
CA ARG A 39 5.39 -11.77 -1.03
C ARG A 39 6.78 -11.85 -0.43
N ILE A 40 7.00 -11.30 0.77
CA ILE A 40 8.28 -11.43 1.49
C ILE A 40 8.60 -12.89 1.83
N ALA A 41 7.60 -13.68 2.27
CA ALA A 41 7.79 -15.10 2.55
C ALA A 41 8.22 -15.90 1.31
N VAL A 42 7.78 -15.51 0.11
CA VAL A 42 8.27 -16.11 -1.15
C VAL A 42 9.76 -15.82 -1.35
N VAL A 43 10.23 -14.61 -1.04
CA VAL A 43 11.66 -14.26 -1.13
C VAL A 43 12.48 -15.14 -0.17
N ARG A 44 12.03 -15.29 1.08
CA ARG A 44 12.70 -16.15 2.07
C ARG A 44 12.79 -17.60 1.59
N LYS A 45 11.68 -18.18 1.11
CA LYS A 45 11.65 -19.55 0.57
C LYS A 45 12.63 -19.73 -0.58
N LEU A 46 12.76 -18.75 -1.46
CA LEU A 46 13.71 -18.79 -2.57
C LEU A 46 15.15 -18.82 -2.07
N LEU A 47 15.48 -17.95 -1.11
CA LEU A 47 16.81 -17.91 -0.49
C LEU A 47 17.15 -19.23 0.22
N ASP A 48 16.21 -19.77 1.00
CA ASP A 48 16.42 -21.00 1.78
C ASP A 48 16.61 -22.23 0.89
N ALA A 49 15.96 -22.28 -0.27
CA ALA A 49 16.12 -23.38 -1.24
C ALA A 49 17.51 -23.43 -1.88
N THR A 50 18.32 -22.38 -1.76
CA THR A 50 19.64 -22.26 -2.41
C THR A 50 20.78 -22.03 -1.42
N ASP A 51 20.48 -22.11 -0.13
CA ASP A 51 21.49 -21.99 0.93
C ASP A 51 22.18 -23.34 1.14
N SER A 52 23.45 -23.42 0.76
CA SER A 52 24.28 -24.63 0.91
C SER A 52 25.04 -24.68 2.25
N SER A 53 24.66 -23.87 3.24
CA SER A 53 25.31 -23.85 4.56
C SER A 53 25.27 -25.23 5.25
N PRO A 54 26.33 -25.66 5.97
CA PRO A 54 26.39 -26.98 6.61
C PRO A 54 25.30 -27.09 7.69
N GLY A 55 24.20 -27.79 7.35
CA GLY A 55 22.97 -27.87 8.14
C GLY A 55 21.68 -27.78 7.30
N ALA A 56 21.77 -27.25 6.07
CA ALA A 56 20.67 -27.25 5.11
C ALA A 56 20.52 -28.66 4.50
N GLN A 57 19.45 -29.36 4.86
CA GLN A 57 19.09 -30.67 4.30
C GLN A 57 18.63 -30.51 2.85
N GLY A 58 19.58 -30.52 1.91
CA GLY A 58 19.29 -30.53 0.48
C GLY A 58 20.40 -31.25 -0.27
N ALA A 59 20.04 -32.27 -1.05
CA ALA A 59 20.95 -32.93 -1.97
C ALA A 59 21.67 -31.88 -2.82
N ALA A 60 23.00 -31.94 -2.87
CA ALA A 60 23.82 -31.01 -3.64
C ALA A 60 23.30 -30.93 -5.09
N SER A 61 22.64 -29.82 -5.42
CA SER A 61 22.30 -29.50 -6.80
C SER A 61 23.60 -29.39 -7.58
N ILE A 62 23.69 -30.09 -8.72
CA ILE A 62 24.83 -30.03 -9.64
C ILE A 62 25.02 -28.61 -10.21
N ILE A 63 24.00 -27.74 -10.09
CA ILE A 63 24.02 -26.35 -10.52
C ILE A 63 23.87 -25.43 -9.30
N ASP A 64 24.91 -24.64 -9.00
CA ASP A 64 24.87 -23.56 -8.00
C ASP A 64 24.19 -22.33 -8.61
N VAL A 65 22.91 -22.14 -8.27
CA VAL A 65 22.09 -20.98 -8.69
C VAL A 65 21.93 -19.94 -7.57
N SER A 66 22.83 -19.95 -6.58
CA SER A 66 22.73 -19.08 -5.39
C SER A 66 22.88 -17.60 -5.74
N ARG A 67 23.63 -17.26 -6.80
CA ARG A 67 23.85 -15.86 -7.23
C ARG A 67 22.62 -15.33 -7.94
N GLU A 68 22.08 -16.08 -8.88
CA GLU A 68 20.84 -15.78 -9.60
C GLU A 68 19.69 -15.57 -8.62
N THR A 69 19.60 -16.46 -7.63
CA THR A 69 18.60 -16.40 -6.56
C THR A 69 18.68 -15.11 -5.74
N ARG A 70 19.89 -14.70 -5.36
CA ARG A 70 20.10 -13.40 -4.69
C ARG A 70 19.66 -12.23 -5.56
N GLY A 71 20.00 -12.22 -6.85
CA GLY A 71 19.56 -11.17 -7.78
C GLY A 71 18.04 -11.13 -7.97
N LEU A 72 17.41 -12.29 -8.15
CA LEU A 72 15.95 -12.41 -8.26
C LEU A 72 15.24 -12.00 -6.97
N SER A 73 15.85 -12.24 -5.81
CA SER A 73 15.31 -11.80 -4.52
C SER A 73 15.18 -10.26 -4.44
N ILE A 74 16.14 -9.51 -4.99
CA ILE A 74 16.04 -8.04 -5.10
C ILE A 74 14.85 -7.63 -5.98
N VAL A 75 14.64 -8.32 -7.11
CA VAL A 75 13.50 -8.06 -8.01
C VAL A 75 12.17 -8.29 -7.28
N LEU A 76 12.06 -9.38 -6.51
CA LEU A 76 10.86 -9.70 -5.75
C LEU A 76 10.61 -8.73 -4.59
N LEU A 77 11.66 -8.26 -3.91
CA LEU A 77 11.55 -7.21 -2.89
C LEU A 77 10.99 -5.92 -3.48
N TYR A 78 11.51 -5.51 -4.64
CA TYR A 78 10.96 -4.38 -5.39
C TYR A 78 9.48 -4.59 -5.73
N ALA A 79 9.11 -5.77 -6.25
CA ALA A 79 7.73 -6.06 -6.65
C ALA A 79 6.76 -6.03 -5.45
N ALA A 80 7.19 -6.54 -4.28
CA ALA A 80 6.41 -6.47 -3.05
C ALA A 80 6.20 -5.01 -2.60
N TYR A 81 7.26 -4.20 -2.65
CA TYR A 81 7.22 -2.78 -2.32
C TYR A 81 6.30 -1.98 -3.27
N GLU A 82 6.43 -2.15 -4.58
CA GLU A 82 5.60 -1.43 -5.56
C GLU A 82 4.11 -1.78 -5.39
N ASN A 83 3.82 -3.06 -5.19
CA ASN A 83 2.47 -3.53 -4.93
C ASN A 83 1.90 -2.93 -3.63
N LEU A 84 2.71 -2.85 -2.57
CA LEU A 84 2.31 -2.23 -1.31
C LEU A 84 1.97 -0.75 -1.49
N LEU A 85 2.81 0.05 -2.15
CA LEU A 85 2.53 1.48 -2.37
C LEU A 85 1.26 1.72 -3.19
N LYS A 86 1.11 0.97 -4.29
CA LYS A 86 -0.11 1.03 -5.12
C LYS A 86 -1.34 0.60 -4.32
N GLY A 87 -1.19 -0.43 -3.50
CA GLY A 87 -2.22 -0.92 -2.58
C GLY A 87 -2.65 0.15 -1.58
N ILE A 88 -1.70 0.81 -0.92
CA ILE A 88 -1.97 1.91 0.01
C ILE A 88 -2.79 3.02 -0.69
N SER A 89 -2.31 3.52 -1.82
CA SER A 89 -3.00 4.58 -2.59
C SER A 89 -4.43 4.18 -2.95
N ARG A 90 -4.61 2.98 -3.51
CA ARG A 90 -5.93 2.45 -3.86
C ARG A 90 -6.85 2.36 -2.63
N THR A 91 -6.36 1.78 -1.54
CA THR A 91 -7.17 1.63 -0.31
C THR A 91 -7.56 2.99 0.27
N LEU A 92 -6.66 3.98 0.29
CA LEU A 92 -6.99 5.35 0.74
C LEU A 92 -8.09 5.97 -0.13
N LEU A 93 -8.01 5.82 -1.46
CA LEU A 93 -9.03 6.36 -2.37
C LEU A 93 -10.37 5.62 -2.24
N GLU A 94 -10.35 4.30 -2.11
CA GLU A 94 -11.56 3.50 -1.84
C GLU A 94 -12.23 3.91 -0.53
N SER A 95 -11.45 4.12 0.53
CA SER A 95 -11.94 4.64 1.81
C SER A 95 -12.64 5.98 1.64
N ALA A 96 -12.05 6.91 0.87
CA ALA A 96 -12.66 8.21 0.59
C ALA A 96 -14.02 8.07 -0.15
N VAL A 97 -14.07 7.23 -1.19
CA VAL A 97 -15.29 6.93 -1.96
C VAL A 97 -16.38 6.33 -1.05
N GLN A 98 -16.01 5.42 -0.15
CA GLN A 98 -16.94 4.76 0.77
C GLN A 98 -17.62 5.73 1.76
N LEU A 99 -17.02 6.91 2.03
CA LEU A 99 -17.64 7.92 2.89
C LEU A 99 -18.85 8.61 2.24
N ARG A 100 -19.06 8.42 0.92
CA ARG A 100 -20.18 8.96 0.12
C ARG A 100 -20.35 10.47 0.30
N LEU A 101 -19.23 11.18 0.28
CA LEU A 101 -19.18 12.64 0.35
C LEU A 101 -19.17 13.20 -1.07
N GLY A 102 -19.80 14.36 -1.28
CA GLY A 102 -19.56 15.14 -2.50
C GLY A 102 -18.14 15.69 -2.51
N ASN A 103 -17.59 15.94 -3.70
CA ASN A 103 -16.18 16.30 -3.90
C ASN A 103 -15.74 17.50 -3.06
N ARG A 104 -16.56 18.56 -3.00
CA ARG A 104 -16.29 19.76 -2.18
C ARG A 104 -16.09 19.48 -0.68
N ARG A 105 -16.63 18.37 -0.17
CA ARG A 105 -16.54 18.01 1.25
C ARG A 105 -15.33 17.13 1.57
N LEU A 106 -14.65 16.62 0.57
CA LEU A 106 -13.35 15.97 0.73
C LEU A 106 -12.31 17.02 1.12
N LYS A 107 -11.24 16.59 1.80
CA LYS A 107 -10.06 17.43 1.97
C LYS A 107 -9.34 17.69 0.64
N PRO A 108 -8.58 18.80 0.50
CA PRO A 108 -7.80 19.12 -0.69
C PRO A 108 -6.97 17.96 -1.25
N GLU A 109 -6.33 17.18 -0.38
CA GLU A 109 -5.53 15.99 -0.70
C GLU A 109 -6.33 14.94 -1.49
N PHE A 110 -7.65 14.86 -1.28
CA PHE A 110 -8.54 13.94 -1.99
C PHE A 110 -9.30 14.63 -3.14
N GLN A 111 -9.56 15.93 -3.02
CA GLN A 111 -10.19 16.72 -4.08
C GLN A 111 -9.39 16.67 -5.38
N VAL A 112 -8.05 16.72 -5.29
CA VAL A 112 -7.17 16.64 -6.47
C VAL A 112 -7.39 15.35 -7.27
N PHE A 113 -7.65 14.22 -6.61
CA PHE A 113 -7.98 12.95 -7.28
C PHE A 113 -9.36 12.98 -7.92
N ALA A 114 -10.33 13.64 -7.29
CA ALA A 114 -11.69 13.75 -7.82
C ALA A 114 -11.73 14.58 -9.12
N ILE A 115 -10.88 15.61 -9.22
CA ILE A 115 -10.78 16.48 -10.40
C ILE A 115 -9.62 16.12 -11.33
N HIS A 116 -8.86 15.06 -11.03
CA HIS A 116 -7.63 14.71 -11.74
C HIS A 116 -7.82 14.60 -13.25
N ALA A 117 -8.86 13.89 -13.71
CA ALA A 117 -9.15 13.75 -15.14
C ALA A 117 -9.44 15.11 -15.82
N LYS A 118 -10.05 16.06 -15.10
CA LYS A 118 -10.31 17.40 -15.61
C LYS A 118 -9.03 18.25 -15.63
N LEU A 119 -8.15 18.09 -14.64
CA LEU A 119 -6.84 18.74 -14.62
C LEU A 119 -5.96 18.25 -15.77
N GLN A 120 -5.92 16.94 -16.02
CA GLN A 120 -5.20 16.36 -17.17
C GLN A 120 -5.72 16.89 -18.51
N ALA A 121 -7.03 17.08 -18.65
CA ALA A 121 -7.60 17.66 -19.86
C ALA A 121 -7.20 19.13 -20.11
N LEU A 122 -6.52 19.80 -19.17
CA LEU A 122 -6.01 21.16 -19.35
C LEU A 122 -4.59 21.23 -19.91
N THR A 123 -3.83 20.12 -19.99
CA THR A 123 -2.40 20.17 -20.32
C THR A 123 -2.12 20.65 -21.75
N ASP A 124 -3.03 20.40 -22.68
CA ASP A 124 -2.81 20.65 -24.12
C ASP A 124 -3.88 21.55 -24.76
N ILE A 125 -4.52 22.42 -23.98
CA ILE A 125 -5.54 23.34 -24.48
C ILE A 125 -5.01 24.77 -24.62
N SER A 126 -5.63 25.55 -25.50
CA SER A 126 -5.29 26.97 -25.63
C SER A 126 -5.76 27.77 -24.41
N ALA A 127 -5.05 28.87 -24.11
CA ALA A 127 -5.42 29.76 -23.01
C ALA A 127 -6.89 30.24 -23.08
N SER A 128 -7.43 30.41 -24.28
CA SER A 128 -8.84 30.80 -24.46
C SER A 128 -9.82 29.71 -24.01
N GLN A 129 -9.49 28.43 -24.19
CA GLN A 129 -10.34 27.29 -23.82
C GLN A 129 -10.44 27.10 -22.30
N ILE A 130 -9.42 27.52 -21.54
CA ILE A 130 -9.48 27.57 -20.08
C ILE A 130 -10.68 28.41 -19.64
N TRP A 131 -10.87 29.59 -20.23
CA TRP A 131 -11.95 30.52 -19.87
C TRP A 131 -13.29 30.15 -20.51
N LYS A 132 -13.29 29.55 -21.70
CA LYS A 132 -14.51 29.27 -22.49
C LYS A 132 -15.21 27.95 -22.14
N GLY A 133 -14.60 27.07 -21.34
CA GLY A 133 -15.30 25.87 -20.86
C GLY A 133 -14.47 24.93 -19.99
N SER A 134 -13.21 24.67 -20.34
CA SER A 134 -12.43 23.62 -19.66
C SER A 134 -12.12 23.96 -18.21
N GLY A 135 -11.80 25.22 -17.91
CA GLY A 135 -11.60 25.67 -16.53
C GLY A 135 -12.88 25.59 -15.71
N ARG A 136 -14.02 25.96 -16.29
CA ARG A 136 -15.34 25.79 -15.65
C ARG A 136 -15.63 24.32 -15.35
N GLY A 137 -15.27 23.41 -16.25
CA GLY A 137 -15.41 21.97 -16.04
C GLY A 137 -14.61 21.41 -14.86
N VAL A 138 -13.47 22.02 -14.49
CA VAL A 138 -12.74 21.67 -13.25
C VAL A 138 -13.55 22.08 -12.02
N ILE A 139 -14.09 23.30 -12.02
CA ILE A 139 -14.89 23.82 -10.90
C ILE A 139 -16.19 23.02 -10.74
N ASP A 140 -16.87 22.71 -11.85
CA ASP A 140 -18.10 21.91 -11.82
C ASP A 140 -17.83 20.51 -11.25
N ALA A 141 -16.71 19.88 -11.62
CA ALA A 141 -16.30 18.60 -11.04
C ALA A 141 -15.98 18.71 -9.54
N LEU A 142 -15.35 19.79 -9.09
CA LEU A 142 -15.08 20.02 -7.67
C LEU A 142 -16.38 20.21 -6.86
N LEU A 143 -17.38 20.87 -7.44
CA LEU A 143 -18.66 21.14 -6.81
C LEU A 143 -19.66 19.97 -6.91
N ASP A 144 -19.27 18.87 -7.55
CA ASP A 144 -20.11 17.68 -7.69
C ASP A 144 -20.54 17.15 -6.30
N LYS A 145 -21.82 16.81 -6.20
CA LYS A 145 -22.43 16.28 -4.97
C LYS A 145 -22.11 14.80 -4.77
N THR A 146 -21.57 14.13 -5.79
CA THR A 146 -21.12 12.75 -5.78
C THR A 146 -19.60 12.68 -5.72
N CYS A 147 -19.06 11.60 -5.14
CA CYS A 147 -17.62 11.37 -5.15
C CYS A 147 -17.21 10.81 -6.51
N SER A 148 -16.39 11.55 -7.26
CA SER A 148 -15.93 11.15 -8.60
C SER A 148 -14.50 10.57 -8.62
N ILE A 149 -13.94 10.25 -7.45
CA ILE A 149 -12.59 9.67 -7.34
C ILE A 149 -12.53 8.33 -8.09
N ASN A 150 -11.56 8.19 -8.99
CA ASN A 150 -11.13 6.90 -9.52
C ASN A 150 -10.05 6.32 -8.61
N SER A 151 -10.36 5.23 -7.89
CA SER A 151 -9.43 4.61 -6.94
C SER A 151 -8.24 3.89 -7.57
N ASN A 152 -8.20 3.76 -8.90
CA ASN A 152 -7.07 3.18 -9.62
C ASN A 152 -5.98 4.19 -9.98
N ILE A 153 -6.18 5.48 -9.67
CA ILE A 153 -5.17 6.51 -9.88
C ILE A 153 -4.08 6.37 -8.80
N PHE A 154 -2.83 6.40 -9.24
CA PHE A 154 -1.66 6.44 -8.37
C PHE A 154 -0.90 7.75 -8.62
N PRO A 155 -0.56 8.55 -7.58
CA PRO A 155 0.18 9.80 -7.77
C PRO A 155 1.60 9.47 -8.21
N ASN A 156 1.94 9.72 -9.48
CA ASN A 156 3.23 9.35 -10.07
C ASN A 156 4.07 10.60 -10.36
N ASP A 157 5.29 10.65 -9.85
CA ASP A 157 6.24 11.76 -10.03
C ASP A 157 7.24 11.55 -11.18
N GLY A 158 7.17 10.41 -11.87
CA GLY A 158 8.12 10.02 -12.90
C GLY A 158 9.46 9.51 -12.38
N SER A 159 9.67 9.41 -11.06
CA SER A 159 10.92 8.90 -10.48
C SER A 159 11.05 7.36 -10.52
N HIS A 160 10.02 6.68 -11.02
CA HIS A 160 9.95 5.22 -11.17
C HIS A 160 10.11 4.46 -9.85
N MET A 161 9.30 4.82 -8.85
CA MET A 161 9.26 4.14 -7.54
C MET A 161 10.55 4.29 -6.72
N LYS A 162 11.36 5.31 -6.96
CA LYS A 162 12.47 5.69 -6.07
C LYS A 162 11.95 6.34 -4.78
N THR A 163 12.86 6.70 -3.88
CA THR A 163 12.54 7.47 -2.65
C THR A 163 11.65 8.69 -2.92
N ALA A 164 11.90 9.43 -4.00
CA ALA A 164 11.06 10.57 -4.41
C ALA A 164 9.58 10.18 -4.58
N GLN A 165 9.29 9.04 -5.22
CA GLN A 165 7.92 8.54 -5.36
C GLN A 165 7.23 8.27 -4.00
N VAL A 166 7.98 7.82 -2.99
CA VAL A 166 7.46 7.61 -1.63
C VAL A 166 7.16 8.95 -0.96
N VAL A 167 8.02 9.95 -1.17
CA VAL A 167 7.79 11.32 -0.70
C VAL A 167 6.53 11.89 -1.35
N THR A 168 6.41 11.81 -2.68
CA THR A 168 5.22 12.27 -3.41
C THR A 168 3.95 11.62 -2.90
N LEU A 169 3.97 10.31 -2.65
CA LEU A 169 2.82 9.62 -2.07
C LEU A 169 2.44 10.25 -0.71
N CYS A 170 3.42 10.46 0.17
CA CYS A 170 3.16 11.00 1.50
C CYS A 170 2.66 12.45 1.44
N GLU A 171 3.28 13.29 0.62
CA GLU A 171 2.91 14.70 0.46
C GLU A 171 1.50 14.85 -0.12
N VAL A 172 1.17 14.08 -1.18
CA VAL A 172 -0.15 14.15 -1.83
C VAL A 172 -1.28 13.78 -0.87
N TYR A 173 -1.07 12.80 0.01
CA TYR A 173 -2.08 12.35 0.98
C TYR A 173 -1.99 13.03 2.36
N GLY A 174 -1.02 13.92 2.60
CA GLY A 174 -0.81 14.51 3.91
C GLY A 174 -0.38 13.50 5.00
N LEU A 175 0.37 12.48 4.61
CA LEU A 175 0.96 11.48 5.51
C LEU A 175 2.25 12.00 6.16
N ASN A 176 2.74 11.29 7.18
CA ASN A 176 3.99 11.67 7.83
C ASN A 176 5.20 11.46 6.89
N PRO A 177 6.29 12.23 7.05
CA PRO A 177 7.49 12.05 6.25
C PRO A 177 8.03 10.61 6.33
N PRO A 178 8.32 9.95 5.18
CA PRO A 178 8.58 8.51 5.16
C PRO A 178 9.96 8.12 5.70
N GLY A 179 10.98 8.97 5.55
CA GLY A 179 12.36 8.68 5.95
C GLY A 179 12.52 8.26 7.43
N PRO A 180 12.03 9.05 8.39
CA PRO A 180 12.07 8.71 9.81
C PRO A 180 11.38 7.38 10.19
N ILE A 181 10.37 6.97 9.41
CA ILE A 181 9.62 5.74 9.65
C ILE A 181 10.36 4.54 9.03
N LEU A 182 10.82 4.69 7.79
CA LEU A 182 11.48 3.63 7.03
C LEU A 182 12.92 3.37 7.47
N LYS A 183 13.58 4.33 8.15
CA LYS A 183 14.92 4.22 8.75
C LYS A 183 15.93 3.48 7.86
N GLU A 184 16.36 2.27 8.22
CA GLU A 184 17.38 1.55 7.45
C GLU A 184 16.91 1.18 6.03
N ALA A 185 15.61 0.95 5.82
CA ALA A 185 15.07 0.67 4.49
C ALA A 185 15.14 1.90 3.57
N TRP A 186 15.05 3.11 4.13
CA TRP A 186 15.06 4.36 3.37
C TRP A 186 16.30 4.47 2.46
N GLY A 187 17.48 4.21 3.02
CA GLY A 187 18.76 4.24 2.29
C GLY A 187 18.93 3.12 1.26
N ARG A 188 18.03 2.12 1.22
CA ARG A 188 18.11 0.95 0.33
C ARG A 188 17.17 1.02 -0.86
N ILE A 189 16.14 1.87 -0.81
CA ILE A 189 15.10 1.97 -1.85
C ILE A 189 15.69 2.20 -3.23
N ASN A 190 16.51 3.26 -3.37
CA ASN A 190 17.06 3.63 -4.68
C ASN A 190 17.98 2.53 -5.25
N THR A 191 18.71 1.82 -4.40
CA THR A 191 19.56 0.68 -4.81
C THR A 191 18.70 -0.47 -5.34
N VAL A 192 17.70 -0.92 -4.57
CA VAL A 192 16.79 -2.00 -4.97
C VAL A 192 16.08 -1.67 -6.29
N VAL A 193 15.61 -0.42 -6.44
CA VAL A 193 14.99 0.06 -7.68
C VAL A 193 15.98 0.05 -8.84
N SER A 194 17.20 0.54 -8.64
CA SER A 194 18.24 0.57 -9.69
C SER A 194 18.61 -0.83 -10.15
N GLU A 195 18.73 -1.78 -9.23
CA GLU A 195 19.08 -3.17 -9.55
C GLU A 195 17.96 -3.89 -10.28
N ARG A 196 16.72 -3.74 -9.81
CA ARG A 196 15.55 -4.24 -10.53
C ARG A 196 15.49 -3.66 -11.94
N ASN A 197 15.66 -2.35 -12.10
CA ASN A 197 15.65 -1.69 -13.41
C ASN A 197 16.79 -2.22 -14.31
N SER A 198 17.98 -2.43 -13.75
CA SER A 198 19.11 -2.99 -14.51
C SER A 198 18.79 -4.39 -15.05
N ILE A 199 18.14 -5.24 -14.25
CA ILE A 199 17.71 -6.58 -14.68
C ILE A 199 16.58 -6.48 -15.71
N ALA A 200 15.53 -5.71 -15.41
CA ALA A 200 14.35 -5.59 -16.27
C ALA A 200 14.65 -5.00 -17.65
N HIS A 201 15.67 -4.14 -17.76
CA HIS A 201 16.12 -3.59 -19.03
C HIS A 201 17.24 -4.39 -19.70
N GLY A 202 17.58 -5.59 -19.18
CA GLY A 202 18.59 -6.47 -19.76
C GLY A 202 20.04 -5.95 -19.66
N LYS A 203 20.29 -4.92 -18.84
CA LYS A 203 21.62 -4.34 -18.66
C LYS A 203 22.53 -5.22 -17.82
N ARG A 204 21.93 -5.97 -16.88
CA ARG A 204 22.62 -6.96 -16.04
C ARG A 204 21.75 -8.19 -15.87
N THR A 205 22.36 -9.36 -15.72
CA THR A 205 21.65 -10.59 -15.34
C THR A 205 21.36 -10.61 -13.84
N PRO A 206 20.42 -11.46 -13.37
CA PRO A 206 20.26 -11.70 -11.93
C PRO A 206 21.54 -12.20 -11.26
N GLU A 207 22.33 -13.05 -11.92
CA GLU A 207 23.62 -13.52 -11.40
C GLU A 207 24.59 -12.35 -11.15
N GLU A 208 24.71 -11.45 -12.13
CA GLU A 208 25.60 -10.30 -12.05
C GLU A 208 25.21 -9.33 -10.94
N VAL A 209 23.92 -9.17 -10.65
CA VAL A 209 23.46 -8.41 -9.49
C VAL A 209 23.71 -9.17 -8.19
N GLY A 210 23.32 -10.44 -8.13
CA GLY A 210 23.39 -11.24 -6.92
C GLY A 210 24.81 -11.55 -6.44
N ARG A 211 25.81 -11.54 -7.34
CA ARG A 211 27.24 -11.67 -6.94
C ARG A 211 27.71 -10.53 -6.03
N ASN A 212 27.03 -9.38 -6.04
CA ASN A 212 27.38 -8.22 -5.21
C ASN A 212 26.88 -8.33 -3.76
N TYR A 213 26.11 -9.37 -3.44
CA TYR A 213 25.52 -9.58 -2.12
C TYR A 213 25.93 -10.93 -1.60
N SER A 214 26.31 -11.06 -0.35
CA SER A 214 26.29 -12.33 0.37
C SER A 214 24.85 -12.76 0.67
N ILE A 215 24.64 -14.06 0.94
CA ILE A 215 23.32 -14.56 1.35
C ILE A 215 22.82 -13.89 2.65
N GLY A 216 23.74 -13.63 3.59
CA GLY A 216 23.45 -12.93 4.84
C GLY A 216 23.00 -11.48 4.63
N GLU A 217 23.61 -10.77 3.67
CA GLU A 217 23.21 -9.41 3.31
C GLU A 217 21.81 -9.37 2.72
N VAL A 218 21.46 -10.32 1.82
CA VAL A 218 20.10 -10.37 1.27
C VAL A 218 19.08 -10.73 2.34
N ARG A 219 19.37 -11.68 3.24
CA ARG A 219 18.48 -12.01 4.36
C ARG A 219 18.25 -10.82 5.28
N ASN A 220 19.31 -10.12 5.67
CA ASN A 220 19.21 -8.91 6.48
C ASN A 220 18.42 -7.80 5.75
N LEU A 221 18.61 -7.64 4.44
CA LEU A 221 17.80 -6.72 3.64
C LEU A 221 16.32 -7.10 3.69
N VAL A 222 15.97 -8.39 3.51
CA VAL A 222 14.59 -8.89 3.60
C VAL A 222 13.97 -8.57 4.96
N ASP A 223 14.71 -8.80 6.06
CA ASP A 223 14.26 -8.52 7.43
C ASP A 223 13.99 -7.03 7.65
N ILE A 224 14.92 -6.18 7.24
CA ILE A 224 14.77 -4.72 7.31
C ILE A 224 13.59 -4.27 6.47
N TRP A 225 13.45 -4.80 5.26
CA TRP A 225 12.39 -4.44 4.32
C TRP A 225 11.02 -4.78 4.89
N GLU A 226 10.83 -6.02 5.37
CA GLU A 226 9.57 -6.44 5.97
C GLU A 226 9.19 -5.54 7.15
N ARG A 227 10.11 -5.40 8.11
CA ARG A 227 9.85 -4.68 9.35
C ARG A 227 9.51 -3.22 9.10
N ARG A 228 10.31 -2.51 8.29
CA ARG A 228 10.16 -1.07 8.07
C ARG A 228 8.95 -0.73 7.21
N TRP A 229 8.62 -1.53 6.21
CA TRP A 229 7.40 -1.32 5.42
C TRP A 229 6.13 -1.67 6.22
N CYS A 230 6.18 -2.65 7.13
CA CYS A 230 5.09 -2.88 8.08
C CYS A 230 4.93 -1.72 9.07
N GLU A 231 6.02 -1.17 9.61
CA GLU A 231 5.98 0.04 10.45
C GLU A 231 5.38 1.25 9.70
N PHE A 232 5.76 1.44 8.42
CA PHE A 232 5.18 2.47 7.56
C PHE A 232 3.68 2.27 7.36
N LEU A 233 3.23 1.04 7.11
CA LEU A 233 1.81 0.74 6.96
C LEU A 233 1.01 0.99 8.24
N VAL A 234 1.60 0.73 9.42
CA VAL A 234 0.99 1.09 10.72
C VAL A 234 0.85 2.60 10.86
N ASP A 235 1.85 3.38 10.45
CA ASP A 235 1.79 4.84 10.49
C ASP A 235 0.67 5.39 9.59
N VAL A 236 0.56 4.87 8.36
CA VAL A 236 -0.52 5.22 7.43
C VAL A 236 -1.89 4.89 8.03
N ASP A 237 -2.05 3.70 8.60
CA ASP A 237 -3.30 3.24 9.23
C ASP A 237 -3.71 4.14 10.39
N ASN A 238 -2.77 4.48 11.29
CA ASN A 238 -3.02 5.38 12.39
C ASN A 238 -3.54 6.74 11.90
N LYS A 239 -2.91 7.29 10.85
CA LYS A 239 -3.31 8.59 10.26
C LYS A 239 -4.66 8.53 9.56
N ALA A 240 -4.90 7.46 8.80
CA ALA A 240 -6.08 7.28 7.95
C ALA A 240 -7.27 6.62 8.67
N SER A 241 -7.15 6.30 9.95
CA SER A 241 -8.17 5.60 10.74
C SER A 241 -9.46 6.41 10.96
N THR A 242 -9.43 7.74 10.78
CA THR A 242 -10.54 8.63 11.12
C THR A 242 -11.18 9.27 9.89
N ARG A 243 -12.46 9.65 10.01
CA ARG A 243 -13.17 10.36 8.93
C ARG A 243 -12.53 11.70 8.61
N ASP A 244 -11.93 12.35 9.60
CA ASP A 244 -11.38 13.70 9.48
C ASP A 244 -10.04 13.70 8.74
N PHE A 245 -9.46 12.53 8.47
CA PHE A 245 -8.38 12.39 7.48
C PHE A 245 -8.87 12.68 6.06
N TYR A 246 -10.13 12.34 5.73
CA TYR A 246 -10.66 12.40 4.37
C TYR A 246 -11.53 13.61 4.05
N ARG A 247 -12.06 14.29 5.07
CA ARG A 247 -13.07 15.34 4.92
C ARG A 247 -12.71 16.60 5.69
N GLU A 248 -13.18 17.73 5.19
CA GLU A 248 -13.11 18.99 5.93
C GLU A 248 -13.98 18.93 7.20
N PRO A 249 -13.52 19.54 8.31
CA PRO A 249 -14.35 19.79 9.49
C PRO A 249 -15.63 20.54 9.09
N ARG A 250 -16.72 20.26 9.79
CA ARG A 250 -18.00 20.98 9.59
C ARG A 250 -17.97 22.35 10.23
#